data_AF-A0A2M7PMK3-F1
#
_entry.id   AF-A0A2M7PMK3-F1
#
_cell.length_a   1.000
_cell.length_b   1.000
_cell.length_c   1.000
_cell.angle_alpha   90.00
_cell.angle_beta   90.00
_cell.angle_gamma   90.00
#
_symmetry.space_group_name_H-M   'P 1'
#
loop_
_entity.id
_entity.type
_entity.pdbx_description
1 polymer ?
#
loop_
_entity_poly.entity_id
_entity_poly.type
_entity_poly.pdbx_seq_one_letter_code
_entity_poly.pdbx_strand_id
1 'polypeptide(L)' 'MFRQNITHLQTSFFDIESQLSESKRKKIRESEEYSFYQMIFQKIKEEDFAVLYSKNGSRPNSAVNVMV' A
#
# COMPACT_ATOMS: atom_id res chain seq x y z
N MET A 1 10.10 5.53 -13.96
CA MET A 1 8.93 6.38 -14.25
C MET A 1 7.94 6.29 -13.10
N PHE A 2 7.24 7.37 -12.81
CA PHE A 2 6.15 7.37 -11.81
C PHE A 2 5.03 6.42 -12.23
N ARG A 3 4.57 5.62 -11.28
CA ARG A 3 3.40 4.75 -11.43
C ARG A 3 2.71 4.69 -10.08
N GLN A 4 1.46 5.12 -10.04
CA GLN A 4 0.63 5.05 -8.84
C GLN A 4 0.47 3.59 -8.39
N ASN A 5 0.62 3.34 -7.10
CA ASN A 5 0.40 2.01 -6.53
C ASN A 5 -1.09 1.74 -6.31
N ILE A 6 -1.72 1.05 -7.26
CA ILE A 6 -3.12 0.61 -7.15
C ILE A 6 -3.25 -0.85 -6.72
N THR A 7 -2.13 -1.57 -6.56
CA THR A 7 -2.12 -3.02 -6.30
C THR A 7 -2.80 -3.38 -4.98
N HIS A 8 -2.71 -2.51 -3.97
CA HIS A 8 -3.34 -2.73 -2.66
C HIS A 8 -4.87 -2.67 -2.71
N LEU A 9 -5.47 -2.16 -3.79
CA LEU A 9 -6.92 -2.16 -4.03
C LEU A 9 -7.39 -3.46 -4.69
N GLN A 10 -6.48 -4.23 -5.27
CA GLN A 10 -6.82 -5.43 -6.00
C GLN A 10 -7.02 -6.59 -5.02
N THR A 11 -8.27 -7.02 -4.84
CA THR A 11 -8.57 -8.27 -4.15
C THR A 11 -8.10 -9.43 -5.02
N SER A 12 -7.01 -10.08 -4.63
CA SER A 12 -6.47 -11.25 -5.33
C SER A 12 -7.20 -12.51 -4.89
N PHE A 13 -7.33 -13.50 -5.78
CA PHE A 13 -7.73 -14.87 -5.39
C PHE A 13 -6.77 -15.48 -4.34
N PHE A 14 -5.55 -14.97 -4.25
CA PHE A 14 -4.54 -15.32 -3.25
C PHE A 14 -4.42 -14.27 -2.14
N ASP A 15 -5.47 -13.47 -1.91
CA ASP A 15 -5.45 -12.51 -0.82
C ASP A 15 -5.24 -13.25 0.51
N ILE A 16 -4.10 -12.98 1.13
CA ILE A 16 -3.65 -13.66 2.35
C ILE A 16 -4.70 -13.49 3.45
N GLU A 17 -5.37 -12.34 3.54
CA GLU A 17 -6.42 -12.14 4.55
C GLU A 17 -7.57 -13.13 4.38
N SER A 18 -7.96 -13.45 3.15
CA SER A 18 -9.06 -14.39 2.86
C SER A 18 -8.72 -15.84 3.25
N GLN A 19 -7.44 -16.20 3.30
CA GLN A 19 -6.94 -17.52 3.69
C GLN A 19 -6.75 -17.67 5.21
N LEU A 20 -6.88 -16.58 5.97
CA LEU A 20 -6.75 -16.61 7.42
C LEU A 20 -8.03 -17.07 8.10
N SER A 21 -7.88 -17.70 9.27
CA SER A 21 -9.01 -17.99 10.16
C SER A 21 -9.72 -16.70 10.57
N GLU A 22 -11.02 -16.78 10.81
CA GLU A 22 -11.85 -15.64 11.19
C GLU A 22 -11.28 -14.86 12.39
N SER A 23 -10.75 -15.57 13.39
CA SER A 23 -10.08 -14.98 14.55
C SER A 23 -8.87 -14.12 14.19
N LYS A 24 -8.06 -14.54 13.20
CA LYS A 24 -6.89 -13.80 12.74
C LYS A 24 -7.29 -12.59 11.88
N ARG A 25 -8.31 -12.75 11.05
CA ARG A 25 -8.89 -11.65 10.27
C ARG A 25 -9.41 -10.54 11.17
N LYS A 26 -10.13 -10.91 12.24
CA LYS A 26 -10.60 -9.98 13.25
C LYS A 26 -9.44 -9.21 13.90
N LYS A 27 -8.39 -9.91 14.33
CA LYS A 27 -7.20 -9.28 14.92
C LYS A 27 -6.52 -8.29 13.98
N ILE A 28 -6.41 -8.60 12.68
CA ILE A 28 -5.85 -7.68 11.69
C ILE A 28 -6.72 -6.43 11.56
N ARG A 29 -8.05 -6.59 11.46
CA ARG A 29 -8.95 -5.44 11.32
C ARG A 29 -9.01 -4.54 12.55
N GLU A 30 -8.74 -5.08 13.72
CA GLU A 30 -8.66 -4.34 14.99
C GLU A 30 -7.27 -3.76 15.24
N SER A 31 -6.29 -4.01 14.36
CA SER A 31 -4.92 -3.56 14.54
C SER A 31 -4.72 -2.09 14.18
N GLU A 32 -3.66 -1.50 14.73
CA GLU A 32 -3.27 -0.13 14.43
C GLU A 32 -2.82 0.00 12.97
N GLU A 33 -2.21 -1.03 12.39
CA GLU A 33 -1.77 -1.05 10.99
C GLU A 33 -2.96 -1.01 10.02
N TYR A 34 -4.05 -1.72 10.33
CA TYR A 34 -5.26 -1.63 9.51
C TYR A 34 -5.89 -0.23 9.59
N SER A 35 -5.86 0.38 10.78
CA SER A 35 -6.32 1.76 10.99
C SER A 35 -5.45 2.77 10.23
N PHE A 36 -4.12 2.61 10.28
CA PHE A 36 -3.16 3.38 9.50
C PHE A 36 -3.43 3.25 7.99
N TYR A 37 -3.67 2.03 7.52
CA TYR A 37 -3.96 1.77 6.11
C TYR A 37 -5.20 2.56 5.63
N GLN A 38 -6.30 2.49 6.37
CA GLN A 38 -7.57 3.16 6.03
C GLN A 38 -7.50 4.69 6.15
N MET A 39 -6.83 5.18 7.19
CA MET A 39 -6.86 6.61 7.52
C MET A 39 -5.76 7.41 6.82
N ILE A 40 -4.59 6.81 6.62
CA ILE A 40 -3.39 7.50 6.15
C ILE A 40 -2.97 6.95 4.79
N PHE A 41 -2.58 5.67 4.71
CA PHE A 41 -1.96 5.10 3.51
C PHE A 41 -2.83 5.27 2.25
N GLN A 42 -4.13 4.94 2.33
CA GLN A 42 -5.06 5.07 1.21
C GLN A 42 -5.30 6.51 0.74
N LYS A 43 -4.95 7.51 1.55
CA LYS A 43 -5.18 8.93 1.26
C LYS A 43 -3.92 9.67 0.81
N ILE A 44 -2.79 8.97 0.72
CA ILE A 44 -1.54 9.55 0.21
C ILE A 44 -1.72 9.90 -1.27
N LYS A 45 -1.50 11.17 -1.62
CA LYS A 45 -1.44 11.62 -3.01
C LYS A 45 -0.05 11.32 -3.56
N GLU A 46 0.14 10.15 -4.14
CA GLU A 46 1.44 9.69 -4.64
C GLU A 46 2.03 10.62 -5.71
N GLU A 47 1.18 11.38 -6.42
CA GLU A 47 1.57 12.33 -7.45
C GLU A 47 2.45 13.47 -6.90
N ASP A 48 2.26 13.87 -5.63
CA ASP A 48 3.08 14.88 -4.97
C ASP A 48 4.55 14.45 -4.90
N PHE A 49 4.81 13.14 -4.95
CA PHE A 49 6.14 12.53 -4.91
C PHE A 49 6.68 12.17 -6.29
N ALA A 50 5.94 12.41 -7.38
CA ALA A 50 6.33 12.02 -8.74
C ALA A 50 7.69 12.61 -9.17
N VAL A 51 8.06 13.78 -8.62
CA VAL A 51 9.36 14.44 -8.87
C VAL A 51 10.55 13.59 -8.43
N LEU A 52 10.35 12.69 -7.46
CA LEU A 52 11.39 11.79 -6.96
C LEU A 52 11.67 10.60 -7.89
N TYR A 53 10.85 10.41 -8.93
CA TYR A 53 10.96 9.25 -9.82
C TYR A 53 11.84 9.57 -11.04
N SER A 54 12.81 8.70 -11.32
CA SER A 54 13.64 8.78 -12.53
C SER A 54 12.83 8.47 -13.80
N LYS A 55 13.07 9.23 -14.86
CA LYS A 55 12.53 8.97 -16.21
C LYS A 55 13.27 7.84 -16.94
N ASN A 56 14.56 7.65 -16.65
CA ASN A 56 15.45 6.74 -17.38
C ASN A 56 15.63 5.37 -16.71
N GLY A 57 14.97 5.14 -15.57
CA GLY A 57 15.02 3.90 -14.80
C GLY A 57 15.28 4.17 -13.32
N SER A 58 14.40 3.65 -12.47
CA SER A 58 14.58 3.51 -11.03
C SER A 58 13.63 2.41 -10.53
N ARG A 59 13.85 1.92 -9.30
CA ARG A 59 12.81 1.16 -8.57
C ARG A 59 11.66 2.12 -8.32
N PRO A 60 10.47 1.94 -8.96
CA PRO A 60 9.43 2.96 -8.94
C PRO A 60 9.07 3.35 -7.51
N ASN A 61 8.78 2.39 -6.64
CA ASN A 61 8.23 2.71 -5.32
C ASN A 61 9.28 3.04 -4.24
N SER A 62 10.58 3.08 -4.57
CA SER A 62 11.63 3.21 -3.54
C SER A 62 11.65 4.57 -2.86
N ALA A 63 11.26 5.65 -3.53
CA ALA A 63 11.28 6.99 -2.94
C ALA A 63 10.12 7.22 -1.95
N VAL A 64 8.94 6.66 -2.26
CA VAL A 64 7.76 6.74 -1.38
C VAL A 64 7.92 5.80 -0.18
N ASN A 65 8.42 4.58 -0.39
CA ASN A 65 8.59 3.57 0.67
C ASN A 65 9.62 3.95 1.77
N VAL A 66 10.41 5.01 1.60
CA VAL A 66 11.40 5.47 2.59
C VAL A 66 10.84 6.60 3.46
N MET A 67 9.75 7.26 3.04
CA MET A 67 9.18 8.41 3.72
C MET A 67 7.89 8.09 4.49
N VAL A 68 7.40 6.85 4.40
CA VAL A 68 6.23 6.30 5.07
C VAL A 68 6.70 5.19 5.99
#